data_AF-A0A0Q7UA34-F1
#
_entry.id   AF-A0A0Q7UA34-F1
#
_cell.length_a   1.000
_cell.length_b   1.000
_cell.length_c   1.000
_cell.angle_alpha   90.00
_cell.angle_beta   90.00
_cell.angle_gamma   90.00
#
_symmetry.space_group_name_H-M   'P 1'
#
loop_
_entity.id
_entity.type
_entity.pdbx_description
1 polymer ?
#
loop_
_entity_poly.entity_id
_entity_poly.type
_entity_poly.pdbx_seq_one_letter_code
_entity_poly.pdbx_strand_id
1 'polypeptide(L)'
;MMCTWRRPKYFRRTLRALAAQSDVSVELHVWNNNPAISEQLEAAAAEGPLPVRFHSPENIGGFGRFHLARELAPSHPHVVFIDDDQLFGPRTIRTLVGEARPRTATGWWAYRFLFPPHYWLRVPVRRGRRAQYLGTCGMIIDTSVFLDDRVFECPDRFRLVEDVWLSYVAQHLMGWTLRRSRATFWFIPDTRNQFAGLIREKYEFLRYLTARGWLQRPG
;
A
#
# COMPACT_ATOMS: atom_id res chain seq x y z
N MET A 1 -7.33 3.94 2.32
CA MET A 1 -7.59 2.50 2.50
C MET A 1 -6.59 1.92 3.47
N MET A 2 -7.04 0.99 4.29
CA MET A 2 -6.21 0.32 5.30
C MET A 2 -6.67 -1.12 5.46
N CYS A 3 -5.73 -2.06 5.54
CA CYS A 3 -6.01 -3.40 6.04
C CYS A 3 -5.68 -3.42 7.54
N THR A 4 -6.51 -4.07 8.36
CA THR A 4 -6.28 -4.19 9.80
C THR A 4 -6.36 -5.63 10.26
N TRP A 5 -5.47 -6.02 11.18
CA TRP A 5 -5.49 -7.33 11.82
C TRP A 5 -4.96 -7.26 13.25
N ARG A 6 -5.81 -7.57 14.23
CA ARG A 6 -5.46 -7.65 15.67
C ARG A 6 -4.80 -6.38 16.27
N ARG A 7 -4.99 -5.20 15.66
CA ARG A 7 -4.43 -3.92 16.15
C ARG A 7 -5.47 -2.78 16.32
N PRO A 8 -6.65 -3.04 16.92
CA PRO A 8 -7.68 -2.00 17.09
C PRO A 8 -7.21 -0.81 17.97
N LYS A 9 -6.23 -1.02 18.85
CA LYS A 9 -5.66 0.03 19.73
C LYS A 9 -5.12 1.26 18.98
N TYR A 10 -4.66 1.11 17.75
CA TYR A 10 -4.12 2.23 16.96
C TYR A 10 -5.19 2.92 16.10
N PHE A 11 -6.35 2.29 15.93
CA PHE A 11 -7.39 2.74 15.01
C PHE A 11 -7.89 4.15 15.33
N ARG A 12 -8.27 4.43 16.59
CA ARG A 12 -8.70 5.77 17.03
C ARG A 12 -7.64 6.86 16.75
N ARG A 13 -6.36 6.51 16.86
CA ARG A 13 -5.26 7.43 16.56
C ARG A 13 -5.15 7.69 15.06
N THR A 14 -5.26 6.65 14.23
CA THR A 14 -5.32 6.78 12.77
C THR A 14 -6.48 7.66 12.35
N LEU A 15 -7.67 7.48 12.95
CA LEU A 15 -8.82 8.32 12.65
C LEU A 15 -8.56 9.80 12.93
N ARG A 16 -8.03 10.12 14.12
CA ARG A 16 -7.66 11.51 14.44
C ARG A 16 -6.60 12.08 13.50
N ALA A 17 -5.60 11.28 13.10
CA ALA A 17 -4.57 11.72 12.17
C ALA A 17 -5.12 12.00 10.76
N LEU A 18 -6.12 11.24 10.31
CA LEU A 18 -6.81 11.46 9.04
C LEU A 18 -7.73 12.68 9.09
N ALA A 19 -8.48 12.87 10.17
CA ALA A 19 -9.34 14.05 10.32
C ALA A 19 -8.55 15.35 10.49
N ALA A 20 -7.31 15.28 10.99
CA ALA A 20 -6.42 16.44 11.12
C ALA A 20 -5.72 16.84 9.80
N GLN A 21 -6.06 16.22 8.65
CA GLN A 21 -5.43 16.59 7.38
C GLN A 21 -5.89 17.97 6.91
N SER A 22 -4.93 18.79 6.49
CA SER A 22 -5.20 20.14 5.96
C SER A 22 -5.59 20.07 4.48
N ASP A 23 -6.58 20.86 4.07
CA ASP A 23 -6.98 21.09 2.67
C ASP A 23 -7.37 19.85 1.85
N VAL A 24 -7.65 18.72 2.50
CA VAL A 24 -8.14 17.49 1.86
C VAL A 24 -9.22 16.84 2.71
N SER A 25 -10.32 16.43 2.08
CA SER A 25 -11.32 15.57 2.72
C SER A 25 -10.93 14.11 2.53
N VAL A 26 -11.16 13.28 3.54
CA VAL A 26 -10.78 11.87 3.54
C VAL A 26 -11.95 11.04 4.03
N GLU A 27 -12.34 10.02 3.27
CA GLU A 27 -13.07 8.86 3.79
C GLU A 27 -12.14 7.67 3.96
N LEU A 28 -12.34 6.88 5.02
CA LEU A 28 -11.51 5.72 5.30
C LEU A 28 -12.25 4.43 4.93
N HIS A 29 -11.72 3.71 3.95
CA HIS A 29 -12.11 2.33 3.67
C HIS A 29 -11.19 1.36 4.40
N VAL A 30 -11.76 0.44 5.17
CA VAL A 30 -11.05 -0.53 6.00
C VAL A 30 -11.37 -1.94 5.53
N TRP A 31 -10.35 -2.70 5.14
CA TRP A 31 -10.45 -4.15 5.03
C TRP A 31 -10.11 -4.78 6.39
N ASN A 32 -11.11 -5.28 7.09
CA ASN A 32 -10.93 -5.97 8.36
C ASN A 32 -10.60 -7.44 8.10
N ASN A 33 -9.34 -7.84 8.34
CA ASN A 33 -8.91 -9.23 8.23
C ASN A 33 -9.22 -10.05 9.50
N ASN A 34 -9.93 -9.48 10.48
CA ASN A 34 -10.25 -10.14 11.74
C ASN A 34 -11.67 -9.78 12.24
N PRO A 35 -12.68 -10.59 11.93
CA PRO A 35 -14.06 -10.34 12.37
C PRO A 35 -14.20 -10.17 13.89
N ALA A 36 -13.33 -10.79 14.69
CA ALA A 36 -13.35 -10.69 16.15
C ALA A 36 -13.07 -9.29 16.72
N ILE A 37 -12.61 -8.34 15.89
CA ILE A 37 -12.42 -6.93 16.31
C ILE A 37 -13.41 -5.96 15.65
N SER A 38 -14.40 -6.45 14.88
CA SER A 38 -15.34 -5.59 14.15
C SER A 38 -16.06 -4.60 15.07
N GLU A 39 -16.67 -5.09 16.16
CA GLU A 39 -17.39 -4.23 17.12
C GLU A 39 -16.49 -3.12 17.70
N GLN A 40 -15.22 -3.44 17.99
CA GLN A 40 -14.27 -2.46 18.54
C GLN A 40 -13.91 -1.38 17.50
N LEU A 41 -13.79 -1.76 16.23
CA LEU A 41 -13.50 -0.83 15.14
C LEU A 41 -14.72 0.03 14.83
N GLU A 42 -15.92 -0.56 14.78
CA GLU A 42 -17.18 0.13 14.52
C GLU A 42 -17.51 1.13 15.62
N ALA A 43 -17.38 0.74 16.90
CA ALA A 43 -17.55 1.66 18.02
C ALA A 43 -16.55 2.84 17.95
N ALA A 44 -15.28 2.56 17.62
CA ALA A 44 -14.28 3.60 17.44
C ALA A 44 -14.54 4.52 16.23
N ALA A 45 -15.16 4.01 15.17
CA ALA A 45 -15.55 4.79 14.00
C ALA A 45 -16.78 5.65 14.26
N ALA A 46 -17.78 5.13 15.00
CA ALA A 46 -18.99 5.86 15.36
C ALA A 46 -18.70 7.08 16.24
N GLU A 47 -17.73 6.97 17.15
CA GLU A 47 -17.21 8.10 17.94
C GLU A 47 -16.20 8.97 17.18
N GLY A 48 -15.84 8.57 15.96
CA GLY A 48 -14.74 9.12 15.19
C GLY A 48 -15.10 10.39 14.41
N PRO A 49 -14.10 11.24 14.11
CA PRO A 49 -14.31 12.50 13.39
C PRO A 49 -14.42 12.36 11.86
N LEU A 50 -14.41 11.14 11.30
CA LEU A 50 -14.48 10.93 9.85
C LEU A 50 -15.36 9.73 9.46
N PRO A 51 -15.91 9.73 8.24
CA PRO A 51 -16.60 8.57 7.69
C PRO A 51 -15.68 7.36 7.53
N VAL A 52 -16.16 6.19 7.95
CA VAL A 52 -15.46 4.91 7.79
C VAL A 52 -16.39 3.89 7.14
N ARG A 53 -15.88 3.17 6.14
CA ARG A 53 -16.56 2.04 5.51
C ARG A 53 -15.77 0.76 5.75
N PHE A 54 -16.43 -0.24 6.32
CA PHE A 54 -15.82 -1.53 6.64
C PHE A 54 -16.14 -2.58 5.58
N HIS A 55 -15.15 -3.44 5.32
CA HIS A 55 -15.19 -4.55 4.38
C HIS A 55 -14.56 -5.76 5.06
N SER A 56 -15.13 -6.96 4.95
CA SER A 56 -14.62 -8.14 5.67
C SER A 56 -15.14 -9.48 5.12
N PRO A 57 -15.09 -9.75 3.80
CA PRO A 57 -15.57 -11.05 3.31
C PRO A 57 -14.67 -12.21 3.79
N GLU A 58 -13.37 -11.96 3.96
CA GLU A 58 -12.36 -12.96 4.33
C GLU A 58 -11.03 -12.31 4.75
N ASN A 59 -10.15 -13.10 5.36
CA ASN A 59 -8.78 -12.68 5.67
C ASN A 59 -7.84 -12.97 4.49
N ILE A 60 -7.59 -11.95 3.67
CA ILE A 60 -6.65 -12.00 2.53
C ILE A 60 -5.45 -11.06 2.71
N GLY A 61 -5.19 -10.65 3.96
CA GLY A 61 -4.03 -9.84 4.32
C GLY A 61 -3.99 -8.47 3.62
N GLY A 62 -2.81 -8.10 3.10
CA GLY A 62 -2.59 -6.85 2.39
C GLY A 62 -3.40 -6.75 1.10
N PHE A 63 -3.68 -7.88 0.43
CA PHE A 63 -4.34 -7.96 -0.87
C PHE A 63 -5.76 -7.38 -0.90
N GLY A 64 -6.43 -7.31 0.26
CA GLY A 64 -7.74 -6.64 0.39
C GLY A 64 -7.76 -5.21 -0.13
N ARG A 65 -6.63 -4.48 -0.04
CA ARG A 65 -6.51 -3.13 -0.60
C ARG A 65 -6.67 -3.08 -2.13
N PHE A 66 -6.39 -4.18 -2.85
CA PHE A 66 -6.54 -4.24 -4.31
C PHE A 66 -8.00 -4.41 -4.71
N HIS A 67 -8.73 -5.28 -4.02
CA HIS A 67 -10.17 -5.44 -4.24
C HIS A 67 -10.93 -4.14 -3.98
N LEU A 68 -10.62 -3.46 -2.86
CA LEU A 68 -11.22 -2.15 -2.56
C LEU A 68 -10.86 -1.10 -3.61
N ALA A 69 -9.61 -1.09 -4.08
CA ALA A 69 -9.19 -0.13 -5.09
C ALA A 69 -9.85 -0.36 -6.46
N ARG A 70 -10.13 -1.61 -6.83
CA ARG A 70 -10.93 -1.94 -8.01
C ARG A 70 -12.37 -1.46 -7.87
N GLU A 71 -13.00 -1.72 -6.73
CA GLU A 71 -14.38 -1.29 -6.44
C GLU A 71 -14.52 0.24 -6.49
N LEU A 72 -13.52 0.96 -5.96
CA LEU A 72 -13.55 2.42 -5.91
C LEU A 72 -13.06 3.10 -7.20
N ALA A 73 -12.40 2.39 -8.11
CA ALA A 73 -11.85 2.97 -9.33
C ALA A 73 -12.85 3.82 -10.16
N PRO A 74 -14.14 3.44 -10.29
CA PRO A 74 -15.11 4.24 -11.04
C PRO A 74 -15.42 5.61 -10.43
N SER A 75 -15.30 5.77 -9.10
CA SER A 75 -15.64 7.00 -8.37
C SER A 75 -14.43 7.74 -7.82
N HIS A 76 -13.29 7.06 -7.71
CA HIS A 76 -12.05 7.58 -7.12
C HIS A 76 -10.87 7.30 -8.06
N PRO A 77 -10.38 8.30 -8.81
CA PRO A 77 -9.24 8.10 -9.74
C PRO A 77 -7.92 7.82 -9.02
N HIS A 78 -7.82 8.18 -7.73
CA HIS A 78 -6.65 7.93 -6.91
C HIS A 78 -7.05 7.47 -5.52
N VAL A 79 -6.25 6.59 -4.94
CA VAL A 79 -6.45 6.08 -3.58
C VAL A 79 -5.14 6.12 -2.81
N VAL A 80 -5.24 6.36 -1.50
CA VAL A 80 -4.11 6.32 -0.58
C VAL A 80 -4.15 5.04 0.25
N PHE A 81 -3.06 4.29 0.28
CA PHE A 81 -2.85 3.12 1.11
C PHE A 81 -2.03 3.49 2.34
N ILE A 82 -2.55 3.11 3.51
CA ILE A 82 -1.89 3.24 4.83
C ILE A 82 -1.99 1.90 5.57
N ASP A 83 -1.06 1.64 6.49
CA ASP A 83 -1.13 0.49 7.39
C ASP A 83 -1.61 0.90 8.80
N ASP A 84 -2.09 -0.08 9.56
CA ASP A 84 -2.67 0.07 10.90
C ASP A 84 -1.65 0.37 12.01
N ASP A 85 -0.36 0.35 11.68
CA ASP A 85 0.78 0.64 12.56
C ASP A 85 1.62 1.84 12.08
N GLN A 86 1.03 2.75 11.29
CA GLN A 86 1.66 3.99 10.87
C GLN A 86 1.23 5.22 11.66
N LEU A 87 2.19 6.13 11.83
CA LEU A 87 1.97 7.51 12.25
C LEU A 87 2.27 8.46 11.09
N PHE A 88 1.50 9.55 11.02
CA PHE A 88 1.70 10.58 10.01
C PHE A 88 1.17 11.92 10.51
N GLY A 89 1.68 13.00 9.92
CA GLY A 89 1.34 14.37 10.29
C GLY A 89 0.16 14.93 9.49
N PRO A 90 -0.30 16.16 9.82
CA PRO A 90 -1.50 16.79 9.24
C PRO A 90 -1.34 17.19 7.76
N ARG A 91 -0.14 17.07 7.19
CA ARG A 91 0.14 17.37 5.77
C ARG A 91 0.50 16.14 4.95
N THR A 92 0.53 14.95 5.56
CA THR A 92 1.03 13.74 4.89
C THR A 92 0.11 13.30 3.76
N ILE A 93 -1.19 13.24 3.99
CA ILE A 93 -2.17 12.85 2.95
C ILE A 93 -2.27 13.94 1.89
N ARG A 94 -2.32 15.22 2.28
CA ARG A 94 -2.25 16.36 1.33
C ARG A 94 -1.02 16.25 0.41
N THR A 95 0.13 15.89 0.95
CA THR A 95 1.37 15.72 0.16
C THR A 95 1.23 14.58 -0.84
N LEU A 96 0.64 13.46 -0.44
CA LEU A 96 0.36 12.35 -1.34
C LEU A 96 -0.62 12.75 -2.45
N VAL A 97 -1.75 13.37 -2.09
CA VAL A 97 -2.75 13.86 -3.05
C VAL A 97 -2.13 14.80 -4.07
N GLY A 98 -1.29 15.76 -3.64
CA GLY A 98 -0.57 16.66 -4.56
C GLY A 98 0.51 15.98 -5.42
N GLU A 99 0.80 14.69 -5.19
CA GLU A 99 1.71 13.86 -5.99
C GLU A 99 0.98 12.85 -6.87
N ALA A 100 -0.36 12.79 -6.81
CA ALA A 100 -1.20 11.99 -7.69
C ALA A 100 -0.98 12.38 -9.15
N ARG A 101 -0.83 11.38 -10.02
CA ARG A 101 -0.70 11.55 -11.48
C ARG A 101 -1.30 10.36 -12.19
N PRO A 102 -1.79 10.52 -13.44
CA PRO A 102 -2.16 9.40 -14.28
C PRO A 102 -1.01 8.38 -14.43
N ARG A 103 -1.35 7.09 -14.47
CA ARG A 103 -0.42 5.96 -14.69
C ARG A 103 0.84 6.01 -13.80
N THR A 104 0.64 6.42 -12.56
CA THR A 104 1.72 6.62 -11.59
C THR A 104 1.33 6.05 -10.22
N ALA A 105 2.30 5.46 -9.55
CA ALA A 105 2.24 5.18 -8.12
C ALA A 105 3.37 5.93 -7.41
N THR A 106 3.07 6.56 -6.29
CA THR A 106 4.03 7.36 -5.51
C THR A 106 4.00 6.92 -4.04
N GLY A 107 5.10 6.36 -3.55
CA GLY A 107 5.15 5.65 -2.27
C GLY A 107 6.19 6.19 -1.28
N TRP A 108 5.92 5.99 0.02
CA TRP A 108 6.89 6.26 1.08
C TRP A 108 8.02 5.24 1.08
N TRP A 109 7.72 3.96 0.93
CA TRP A 109 8.76 2.96 0.68
C TRP A 109 9.03 2.89 -0.82
N ALA A 110 10.17 3.40 -1.28
CA ALA A 110 10.53 3.36 -2.70
C ALA A 110 12.01 3.07 -2.89
N TYR A 111 12.31 2.06 -3.69
CA TYR A 111 13.66 1.52 -3.84
C TYR A 111 14.04 1.26 -5.29
N ARG A 112 15.34 1.18 -5.51
CA ARG A 112 15.96 0.62 -6.71
C ARG A 112 16.75 -0.61 -6.30
N PHE A 113 16.65 -1.70 -7.07
CA PHE A 113 17.46 -2.88 -6.86
C PHE A 113 18.86 -2.67 -7.45
N LEU A 114 19.86 -3.19 -6.76
CA LEU A 114 21.22 -3.34 -7.27
C LEU A 114 21.29 -4.61 -8.11
N PHE A 115 22.31 -4.72 -8.97
CA PHE A 115 22.48 -5.87 -9.87
C PHE A 115 23.52 -6.85 -9.32
N PRO A 116 23.27 -8.19 -9.37
CA PRO A 116 22.03 -8.84 -9.81
C PRO A 116 20.86 -8.56 -8.84
N PRO A 117 19.60 -8.44 -9.33
CA PRO A 117 18.46 -8.10 -8.49
C PRO A 117 18.28 -9.10 -7.35
N HIS A 118 18.36 -8.58 -6.14
CA HIS A 118 18.13 -9.31 -4.91
C HIS A 118 17.31 -8.42 -4.00
N TYR A 119 16.28 -8.95 -3.35
CA TYR A 119 15.35 -8.12 -2.55
C TYR A 119 16.09 -7.28 -1.51
N TRP A 120 17.12 -7.84 -0.85
CA TRP A 120 18.01 -7.16 0.08
C TRP A 120 18.99 -6.16 -0.54
N LEU A 121 19.44 -6.42 -1.76
CA LEU A 121 20.36 -5.53 -2.46
C LEU A 121 19.54 -4.43 -3.13
N ARG A 122 18.98 -3.53 -2.31
CA ARG A 122 18.20 -2.38 -2.76
C ARG A 122 18.60 -1.13 -2.00
N VAL A 123 18.52 -0.01 -2.70
CA VAL A 123 18.84 1.31 -2.12
C VAL A 123 17.60 2.20 -2.16
N PRO A 124 17.34 2.98 -1.10
CA PRO A 124 16.24 3.91 -1.09
C PRO A 124 16.43 4.97 -2.18
N VAL A 125 15.35 5.33 -2.84
CA VAL A 125 15.35 6.35 -3.89
C VAL A 125 15.16 7.73 -3.27
N ARG A 126 15.85 8.74 -3.80
CA ARG A 126 15.66 10.14 -3.39
C ARG A 126 14.22 10.60 -3.68
N ARG A 127 13.66 11.44 -2.80
CA ARG A 127 12.31 12.01 -2.95
C ARG A 127 12.10 12.61 -4.35
N GLY A 128 10.94 12.34 -4.95
CA GLY A 128 10.57 12.78 -6.29
C GLY A 128 11.18 11.98 -7.46
N ARG A 129 12.18 11.10 -7.21
CA ARG A 129 12.83 10.30 -8.25
C ARG A 129 12.08 8.99 -8.53
N ARG A 130 12.31 8.43 -9.72
CA ARG A 130 11.74 7.15 -10.16
C ARG A 130 12.31 5.99 -9.35
N ALA A 131 11.45 5.05 -9.01
CA ALA A 131 11.75 3.82 -8.30
C ALA A 131 11.44 2.59 -9.17
N GLN A 132 11.90 1.42 -8.72
CA GLN A 132 11.60 0.12 -9.30
C GLN A 132 10.63 -0.69 -8.45
N TYR A 133 10.59 -0.43 -7.16
CA TYR A 133 9.71 -1.11 -6.23
C TYR A 133 9.16 -0.11 -5.23
N LEU A 134 7.86 -0.25 -4.94
CA LEU A 134 7.17 0.46 -3.88
C LEU A 134 6.63 -0.53 -2.85
N GLY A 135 6.74 -0.18 -1.56
CA GLY A 135 5.87 -0.77 -0.55
C GLY A 135 4.48 -0.12 -0.64
N THR A 136 3.42 -0.90 -0.48
CA THR A 136 2.03 -0.42 -0.52
C THR A 136 1.68 0.49 0.66
N CYS A 137 2.44 0.39 1.75
CA CYS A 137 2.33 1.20 2.97
C CYS A 137 2.77 2.67 2.76
N GLY A 138 1.85 3.62 2.91
CA GLY A 138 2.11 5.05 2.71
C GLY A 138 2.27 5.44 1.24
N MET A 139 1.35 4.98 0.38
CA MET A 139 1.40 5.16 -1.08
C MET A 139 0.12 5.81 -1.60
N ILE A 140 0.23 6.65 -2.63
CA ILE A 140 -0.88 7.03 -3.50
C ILE A 140 -0.72 6.40 -4.88
N ILE A 141 -1.81 5.96 -5.47
CA ILE A 141 -1.79 5.28 -6.76
C ILE A 141 -3.04 5.62 -7.56
N ASP A 142 -2.87 5.75 -8.88
CA ASP A 142 -3.98 5.84 -9.84
C ASP A 142 -4.72 4.50 -9.89
N THR A 143 -6.03 4.53 -9.63
CA THR A 143 -6.86 3.33 -9.46
C THR A 143 -7.09 2.56 -10.74
N SER A 144 -6.84 3.16 -11.91
CA SER A 144 -6.96 2.48 -13.20
C SER A 144 -6.05 1.25 -13.33
N VAL A 145 -5.00 1.13 -12.50
CA VAL A 145 -4.18 -0.09 -12.43
C VAL A 145 -5.02 -1.30 -12.00
N PHE A 146 -5.97 -1.12 -11.08
CA PHE A 146 -6.79 -2.19 -10.51
C PHE A 146 -7.97 -2.57 -11.40
N LEU A 147 -8.13 -1.94 -12.56
CA LEU A 147 -9.07 -2.39 -13.60
C LEU A 147 -8.45 -3.45 -14.51
N ASP A 148 -7.13 -3.64 -14.45
CA ASP A 148 -6.42 -4.67 -15.19
C ASP A 148 -6.42 -5.99 -14.41
N ASP A 149 -7.00 -7.05 -14.99
CA ASP A 149 -7.14 -8.34 -14.32
C ASP A 149 -5.79 -8.98 -13.94
N ARG A 150 -4.70 -8.62 -14.62
CA ARG A 150 -3.35 -9.08 -14.27
C ARG A 150 -2.94 -8.66 -12.86
N VAL A 151 -3.51 -7.60 -12.28
CA VAL A 151 -3.26 -7.25 -10.87
C VAL A 151 -3.77 -8.34 -9.92
N PHE A 152 -4.82 -9.08 -10.30
CA PHE A 152 -5.46 -10.12 -9.50
C PHE A 152 -4.92 -11.53 -9.79
N GLU A 153 -4.11 -11.69 -10.82
CA GLU A 153 -3.42 -12.95 -11.17
C GLU A 153 -2.17 -13.23 -10.30
N CYS A 154 -2.04 -12.56 -9.14
CA CYS A 154 -0.94 -12.80 -8.21
C CYS A 154 -0.98 -14.26 -7.73
N PRO A 155 0.11 -15.03 -7.87
CA PRO A 155 0.14 -16.41 -7.36
C PRO A 155 -0.17 -16.43 -5.86
N ASP A 156 -1.02 -17.36 -5.44
CA ASP A 156 -1.59 -17.41 -4.08
C ASP A 156 -0.52 -17.36 -2.98
N ARG A 157 0.59 -18.09 -3.18
CA ARG A 157 1.76 -18.12 -2.30
C ARG A 157 2.33 -16.72 -1.99
N PHE A 158 2.17 -15.77 -2.90
CA PHE A 158 2.78 -14.44 -2.82
C PHE A 158 1.79 -13.32 -2.50
N ARG A 159 0.51 -13.63 -2.24
CA ARG A 159 -0.52 -12.59 -1.96
C ARG A 159 -0.26 -11.75 -0.71
N LEU A 160 0.55 -12.22 0.25
CA LEU A 160 0.97 -11.43 1.43
C LEU A 160 2.15 -10.49 1.16
N VAL A 161 2.74 -10.57 -0.04
CA VAL A 161 3.81 -9.69 -0.51
C VAL A 161 3.36 -8.96 -1.77
N GLU A 162 2.10 -8.49 -1.73
CA GLU A 162 1.36 -7.95 -2.86
C GLU A 162 1.99 -6.68 -3.45
N ASP A 163 2.78 -5.98 -2.65
CA ASP A 163 3.55 -4.81 -3.06
C ASP A 163 4.63 -5.11 -4.11
N VAL A 164 5.25 -6.29 -4.04
CA VAL A 164 6.18 -6.77 -5.06
C VAL A 164 5.42 -7.05 -6.37
N TRP A 165 4.26 -7.70 -6.28
CA TRP A 165 3.41 -7.97 -7.44
C TRP A 165 2.91 -6.70 -8.10
N LEU A 166 2.34 -5.77 -7.33
CA LEU A 166 1.83 -4.51 -7.85
C LEU A 166 2.93 -3.69 -8.51
N SER A 167 4.13 -3.65 -7.92
CA SER A 167 5.28 -2.98 -8.52
C SER A 167 5.65 -3.59 -9.87
N TYR A 168 5.65 -4.94 -9.96
CA TYR A 168 5.91 -5.66 -11.20
C TYR A 168 4.83 -5.38 -12.25
N VAL A 169 3.54 -5.59 -11.93
CA VAL A 169 2.45 -5.39 -12.90
C VAL A 169 2.43 -3.94 -13.39
N ALA A 170 2.40 -2.97 -12.48
CA ALA A 170 2.34 -1.56 -12.86
C ALA A 170 3.56 -1.15 -13.69
N GLN A 171 4.77 -1.39 -13.20
CA GLN A 171 5.97 -0.92 -13.88
C GLN A 171 6.29 -1.73 -15.15
N HIS A 172 6.35 -3.05 -15.03
CA HIS A 172 6.88 -3.92 -16.06
C HIS A 172 5.84 -4.28 -17.12
N LEU A 173 4.63 -4.69 -16.70
CA LEU A 173 3.60 -5.14 -17.64
C LEU A 173 2.79 -3.98 -18.24
N MET A 174 2.71 -2.85 -17.55
CA MET A 174 1.90 -1.70 -17.97
C MET A 174 2.70 -0.43 -18.26
N GLY A 175 4.01 -0.41 -18.01
CA GLY A 175 4.87 0.74 -18.25
C GLY A 175 4.60 1.95 -17.34
N TRP A 176 4.01 1.75 -16.17
CA TRP A 176 3.71 2.83 -15.22
C TRP A 176 4.98 3.39 -14.57
N THR A 177 4.87 4.63 -14.10
CA THR A 177 5.95 5.26 -13.35
C THR A 177 5.76 5.03 -11.84
N LEU A 178 6.77 4.45 -11.19
CA LEU A 178 6.85 4.38 -9.73
C LEU A 178 7.77 5.49 -9.19
N ARG A 179 7.39 6.18 -8.11
CA ARG A 179 8.18 7.32 -7.56
C ARG A 179 8.26 7.32 -6.05
N ARG A 180 9.34 7.88 -5.50
CA ARG A 180 9.47 8.18 -4.07
C ARG A 180 8.66 9.43 -3.72
N SER A 181 7.74 9.31 -2.77
CA SER A 181 6.96 10.44 -2.24
C SER A 181 7.80 11.38 -1.37
N ARG A 182 7.39 12.66 -1.27
CA ARG A 182 7.87 13.58 -0.22
C ARG A 182 7.16 13.40 1.12
N ALA A 183 6.03 12.70 1.14
CA ALA A 183 5.27 12.41 2.34
C ALA A 183 6.14 11.68 3.39
N THR A 184 5.86 11.95 4.66
CA THR A 184 6.58 11.36 5.78
C THR A 184 5.60 10.60 6.66
N PHE A 185 5.99 9.37 6.95
CA PHE A 185 5.33 8.47 7.88
C PHE A 185 6.38 8.02 8.92
N TRP A 186 5.91 7.44 10.01
CA TRP A 186 6.71 6.75 11.00
C TRP A 186 6.04 5.43 11.33
N PHE A 187 6.83 4.42 11.68
CA PHE A 187 6.29 3.15 12.15
C PHE A 187 6.12 3.16 13.66
N ILE A 188 5.05 2.51 14.11
CA ILE A 188 4.88 2.13 15.50
C ILE A 188 5.53 0.75 15.67
N PRO A 189 6.59 0.60 16.48
CA PRO A 189 7.12 -0.72 16.80
C PRO A 189 6.03 -1.59 17.44
N ASP A 190 5.69 -2.70 16.80
CA ASP A 190 4.70 -3.66 17.27
C ASP A 190 5.14 -5.07 16.87
N THR A 191 5.04 -6.03 17.79
CA THR A 191 5.52 -7.40 17.59
C THR A 191 4.66 -8.22 16.63
N ARG A 192 3.52 -7.67 16.18
CA ARG A 192 2.58 -8.32 15.24
C ARG A 192 2.85 -7.95 13.79
N ASN A 193 3.87 -7.13 13.51
CA ASN A 193 4.26 -6.83 12.14
C ASN A 193 4.78 -8.11 11.44
N GLN A 194 4.19 -8.42 10.29
CA GLN A 194 4.50 -9.63 9.52
C GLN A 194 5.78 -9.50 8.70
N PHE A 195 6.37 -8.30 8.57
CA PHE A 195 7.50 -8.05 7.67
C PHE A 195 8.64 -9.07 7.83
N ALA A 196 9.04 -9.38 9.07
CA ALA A 196 10.13 -10.32 9.32
C ALA A 196 9.82 -11.75 8.83
N GLY A 197 8.57 -12.18 8.96
CA GLY A 197 8.12 -13.50 8.52
C GLY A 197 7.92 -13.62 7.00
N LEU A 198 7.88 -12.50 6.27
CA LEU A 198 7.62 -12.45 4.82
C LEU A 198 8.87 -12.17 3.98
N ILE A 199 10.02 -12.06 4.65
CA ILE A 199 11.30 -11.73 4.05
C ILE A 199 11.68 -12.71 2.94
N ARG A 200 11.55 -14.01 3.22
CA ARG A 200 11.97 -15.08 2.32
C ARG A 200 11.09 -15.09 1.08
N GLU A 201 9.79 -14.91 1.29
CA GLU A 201 8.76 -14.85 0.28
C GLU A 201 9.01 -13.70 -0.69
N LYS A 202 9.35 -12.50 -0.19
CA LYS A 202 9.71 -11.36 -1.07
C LYS A 202 10.94 -11.65 -1.91
N TYR A 203 11.94 -12.33 -1.35
CA TYR A 203 13.13 -12.71 -2.10
C TYR A 203 12.83 -13.74 -3.19
N GLU A 204 12.14 -14.81 -2.84
CA GLU A 204 11.73 -15.85 -3.79
C GLU A 204 10.83 -15.29 -4.89
N PHE A 205 9.94 -14.36 -4.54
CA PHE A 205 9.05 -13.75 -5.52
C PHE A 205 9.80 -12.83 -6.49
N LEU A 206 10.74 -12.01 -6.00
CA LEU A 206 11.58 -11.21 -6.89
C LEU A 206 12.37 -12.09 -7.87
N ARG A 207 12.91 -13.23 -7.41
CA ARG A 207 13.58 -14.21 -8.29
C ARG A 207 12.63 -14.79 -9.32
N TYR A 208 11.42 -15.17 -8.91
CA TYR A 208 10.39 -15.68 -9.80
C TYR A 208 10.02 -14.68 -10.91
N LEU A 209 9.94 -13.39 -10.59
CA LEU A 209 9.58 -12.32 -11.53
C LEU A 209 10.75 -11.87 -12.41
N THR A 210 11.98 -11.87 -11.89
CA THR A 210 13.18 -11.55 -12.68
C THR A 210 13.47 -12.61 -13.73
N ALA A 211 13.21 -13.89 -13.42
CA ALA A 211 13.22 -14.97 -14.41
C ALA A 211 12.18 -14.78 -15.53
N ARG A 212 11.20 -13.90 -15.35
CA ARG A 212 10.15 -13.54 -16.33
C ARG A 212 10.40 -12.20 -17.04
N GLY A 213 11.58 -11.62 -16.89
CA GLY A 213 11.96 -10.39 -17.60
C GLY A 213 11.96 -9.12 -16.78
N TRP A 214 11.53 -9.15 -15.51
CA TRP A 214 11.59 -7.95 -14.68
C TRP A 214 13.03 -7.59 -14.31
N LEU A 215 13.37 -6.30 -14.37
CA LEU A 215 14.68 -5.76 -13.94
C LEU A 215 15.89 -6.35 -14.68
N GLN A 216 15.72 -6.80 -15.91
CA GLN A 216 16.85 -7.19 -16.76
C GLN A 216 17.77 -5.99 -17.03
N ARG A 217 19.06 -6.28 -17.29
CA ARG A 217 20.00 -5.22 -17.70
C ARG A 217 19.48 -4.58 -18.99
N PRO A 218 19.61 -3.26 -19.15
CA PRO A 218 19.64 -2.67 -20.49
C PRO A 218 20.77 -3.37 -21.26
N GLY A 219 20.45 -3.91 -22.43
CA GLY A 219 21.44 -4.42 -23.38
C GLY A 219 22.33 -3.30 -23.91
#